data_AF-A0A098YSZ4-F1
#
_entry.id   AF-A0A098YSZ4-F1
#
_cell.length_a   1.000
_cell.length_b   1.000
_cell.length_c   1.000
_cell.angle_alpha   90.00
_cell.angle_beta   90.00
_cell.angle_gamma   90.00
#
_symmetry.space_group_name_H-M   'P 1'
#
loop_
_entity.id
_entity.type
_entity.pdbx_description
1 polymer ?
#
loop_
_entity_poly.entity_id
_entity_poly.type
_entity_poly.pdbx_seq_one_letter_code
_entity_poly.pdbx_strand_id
1 'polypeptide(L)'
;MKTIGNVLWLVFGGLEAALQYFIGGCLLMLTIVGIPFGLQAWKIGFFILWPFGSKVVSTSEGNGCLNAAMNLIWIVFAGIWISITHVFFGVCLYLTIIGIPFGHQHFKMASLALNPFGKDVQVQ
;
A
#
# COMPACT_ATOMS: atom_id res chain seq x y z
N MET A 1 4.03 10.22 19.05
CA MET A 1 5.12 9.56 18.28
C MET A 1 4.80 9.33 16.79
N LYS A 2 3.54 9.44 16.34
CA LYS A 2 3.14 9.24 14.92
C LYS A 2 3.92 10.13 13.94
N THR A 3 4.02 11.43 14.22
CA THR A 3 4.69 12.41 13.36
C THR A 3 6.18 12.11 13.14
N ILE A 4 6.93 11.80 14.21
CA ILE A 4 8.36 11.49 14.10
C ILE A 4 8.59 10.24 13.26
N GLY A 5 7.79 9.18 13.49
CA GLY A 5 7.85 7.96 12.68
C GLY A 5 7.56 8.21 11.21
N ASN A 6 6.56 9.04 10.90
CA ASN A 6 6.24 9.42 9.51
C ASN A 6 7.34 10.26 8.85
N VAL A 7 7.96 11.20 9.57
CA VAL A 7 9.08 12.00 9.04
C VAL A 7 10.28 11.11 8.73
N LEU A 8 10.67 10.23 9.65
CA LEU A 8 11.76 9.28 9.41
C LEU A 8 11.43 8.36 8.23
N TRP A 9 10.22 7.83 8.19
CA TRP A 9 9.76 6.98 7.09
C TRP A 9 9.87 7.67 5.74
N LEU A 10 9.38 8.90 5.61
CA LEU A 10 9.45 9.66 4.36
C LEU A 10 10.89 9.77 3.84
N VAL A 11 11.85 10.03 4.73
CA VAL A 11 13.26 10.20 4.38
C VAL A 11 13.94 8.87 4.03
N PHE A 12 13.61 7.78 4.74
CA PHE A 12 14.32 6.50 4.62
C PHE A 12 13.73 5.51 3.61
N GLY A 13 12.69 5.88 2.85
CA GLY A 13 12.15 5.05 1.76
C GLY A 13 10.65 5.17 1.51
N GLY A 14 9.92 5.82 2.42
CA GLY A 14 8.48 6.06 2.28
C GLY A 14 8.12 6.92 1.08
N LEU A 15 8.90 7.96 0.80
CA LEU A 15 8.68 8.82 -0.37
C LEU A 15 8.93 8.06 -1.67
N GLU A 16 10.01 7.28 -1.73
CA GLU A 16 10.32 6.45 -2.90
C GLU A 16 9.21 5.44 -3.18
N ALA A 17 8.76 4.72 -2.15
CA ALA A 17 7.65 3.78 -2.28
C ALA A 17 6.36 4.48 -2.75
N ALA A 18 5.99 5.63 -2.17
CA ALA A 18 4.81 6.36 -2.60
C ALA A 18 4.89 6.81 -4.07
N LEU A 19 6.05 7.29 -4.51
CA LEU A 19 6.28 7.68 -5.90
C LEU A 19 6.11 6.50 -6.86
N GLN A 20 6.59 5.30 -6.52
CA GLN A 20 6.39 4.12 -7.35
C GLN A 20 4.89 3.80 -7.54
N TYR A 21 4.08 3.94 -6.48
CA TYR A 21 2.62 3.78 -6.58
C TYR A 21 1.96 4.88 -7.42
N PHE A 22 2.41 6.13 -7.30
CA PHE A 22 1.86 7.23 -8.11
C PHE A 22 2.20 7.05 -9.58
N ILE A 23 3.46 6.73 -9.91
CA ILE A 23 3.91 6.48 -11.28
C ILE A 23 3.20 5.26 -11.87
N GLY A 24 3.17 4.14 -11.15
CA GLY A 24 2.45 2.94 -11.58
C GLY A 24 0.95 3.19 -11.77
N GLY A 25 0.35 3.97 -10.87
CA GLY A 25 -1.04 4.38 -11.02
C GLY A 25 -1.30 5.27 -12.23
N CYS A 26 -0.43 6.25 -12.50
CA CYS A 26 -0.48 7.05 -13.73
C CYS A 26 -0.45 6.18 -14.98
N LEU A 27 0.48 5.20 -15.03
CA LEU A 27 0.63 4.30 -16.17
C LEU A 27 -0.62 3.44 -16.37
N LEU A 28 -1.23 2.93 -15.31
CA LEU A 28 -2.49 2.17 -15.39
C LEU A 28 -3.63 3.05 -15.94
N MET A 29 -3.71 4.30 -15.50
CA MET A 29 -4.74 5.26 -15.96
C MET A 29 -4.63 5.64 -17.44
N LEU A 30 -3.52 5.32 -18.12
CA LEU A 30 -3.40 5.51 -19.58
C LEU A 30 -4.40 4.65 -20.38
N THR A 31 -4.92 3.59 -19.76
CA THR A 31 -5.94 2.73 -20.36
C THR A 31 -7.26 2.87 -19.61
N ILE A 32 -8.40 2.86 -20.32
CA ILE A 32 -9.72 2.95 -19.69
C ILE A 32 -9.93 1.83 -18.66
N VAL A 33 -9.47 0.62 -18.97
CA VAL A 33 -9.56 -0.56 -18.09
C VAL A 33 -8.69 -0.40 -16.83
N GLY A 34 -7.54 0.27 -16.95
CA GLY A 34 -6.59 0.45 -15.85
C GLY A 34 -6.92 1.60 -14.90
N ILE A 35 -7.75 2.58 -15.30
CA ILE A 35 -8.20 3.70 -14.46
C ILE A 35 -8.60 3.28 -13.02
N PRO A 36 -9.51 2.31 -12.81
CA PRO A 36 -9.91 1.94 -11.46
C PRO A 36 -8.75 1.40 -10.61
N PHE A 37 -7.82 0.67 -11.22
CA PHE A 37 -6.63 0.15 -10.56
C PHE A 37 -5.62 1.25 -10.24
N GLY A 38 -5.44 2.19 -11.16
CA GLY A 38 -4.58 3.35 -10.92
C GLY A 38 -5.09 4.22 -9.78
N LEU A 39 -6.41 4.45 -9.71
CA LEU A 39 -7.02 5.21 -8.61
C LEU A 39 -6.79 4.52 -7.26
N GLN A 40 -6.92 3.19 -7.23
CA GLN A 40 -6.63 2.41 -6.04
C GLN A 40 -5.13 2.47 -5.67
N ALA A 41 -4.23 2.40 -6.65
CA ALA A 41 -2.79 2.55 -6.43
C ALA A 41 -2.44 3.92 -5.82
N TRP A 42 -3.06 4.99 -6.32
CA TRP A 42 -2.89 6.34 -5.76
C TRP A 42 -3.38 6.46 -4.32
N LYS A 43 -4.54 5.88 -3.99
CA LYS A 43 -5.02 5.83 -2.58
C LYS A 43 -3.99 5.16 -1.66
N ILE A 44 -3.38 4.06 -2.11
CA ILE A 44 -2.33 3.40 -1.35
C ILE A 44 -1.07 4.28 -1.28
N GLY A 45 -0.69 4.94 -2.37
CA GLY A 45 0.43 5.88 -2.40
C GLY A 45 0.30 6.99 -1.36
N PHE A 46 -0.89 7.59 -1.22
CA PHE A 46 -1.17 8.56 -0.16
C PHE A 46 -1.05 7.96 1.25
N PHE A 47 -1.54 6.74 1.45
CA PHE A 47 -1.35 6.03 2.72
C PHE A 47 0.14 5.78 3.02
N ILE A 48 0.94 5.46 2.01
CA ILE A 48 2.38 5.23 2.14
C ILE A 48 3.13 6.49 2.54
N LEU A 49 2.68 7.69 2.16
CA LEU A 49 3.33 8.93 2.61
C LEU A 49 3.24 9.11 4.14
N TRP A 50 2.18 8.61 4.78
CA TRP A 50 1.93 8.83 6.21
C TRP A 50 1.31 7.62 6.90
N PRO A 51 2.05 6.50 7.04
CA PRO A 51 1.46 5.23 7.43
C PRO A 51 1.23 5.09 8.94
N PHE A 52 2.03 5.79 9.77
CA PHE A 52 1.93 5.70 11.22
C PHE A 52 0.71 6.45 11.74
N GLY A 53 -0.11 5.75 12.54
CA GLY A 53 -1.38 6.26 13.05
C GLY A 53 -2.58 5.92 12.16
N SER A 54 -2.35 5.35 10.97
CA SER A 54 -3.44 4.93 10.09
C SER A 54 -3.80 3.46 10.34
N LYS A 55 -5.03 3.05 10.05
CA LYS A 55 -5.49 1.64 10.11
C LYS A 55 -6.21 1.29 8.82
N VAL A 56 -5.91 0.11 8.28
CA VAL A 56 -6.63 -0.46 7.15
C VAL A 56 -7.84 -1.22 7.69
N VAL A 57 -9.03 -0.84 7.25
CA VAL A 57 -10.29 -1.47 7.63
C VAL A 57 -11.00 -2.02 6.40
N SER A 58 -11.76 -3.10 6.57
CA SER A 58 -12.63 -3.60 5.49
C SER A 58 -13.89 -2.75 5.42
N THR A 59 -14.26 -2.33 4.22
CA THR A 59 -15.50 -1.60 3.97
C THR A 59 -16.65 -2.60 3.77
N SER A 60 -17.78 -2.37 4.45
CA SER A 60 -18.99 -3.21 4.40
C SER A 60 -19.90 -2.90 3.20
N GLU A 61 -19.51 -1.97 2.33
CA GLU A 61 -20.33 -1.55 1.19
C GLU A 61 -20.47 -2.69 0.15
N GLY A 62 -21.69 -2.85 -0.37
CA GLY A 62 -22.22 -4.05 -1.07
C GLY A 62 -21.60 -4.48 -2.40
N ASN A 63 -20.32 -4.17 -2.65
CA ASN A 63 -19.61 -4.48 -3.88
C ASN A 63 -18.67 -5.70 -3.76
N GLY A 64 -19.00 -6.68 -2.91
CA GLY A 64 -18.14 -7.84 -2.61
C GLY A 64 -17.65 -8.61 -3.84
N CYS A 65 -18.54 -8.96 -4.77
CA CYS A 65 -18.17 -9.67 -6.01
C CYS A 65 -17.28 -8.83 -6.93
N LEU A 66 -17.57 -7.53 -7.08
CA LEU A 66 -16.76 -6.63 -7.90
C LEU A 66 -15.36 -6.47 -7.30
N ASN A 67 -15.26 -6.25 -6.00
CA ASN A 67 -13.98 -6.17 -5.29
C ASN A 67 -13.18 -7.47 -5.45
N ALA A 68 -13.83 -8.64 -5.34
CA ALA A 68 -13.16 -9.92 -5.55
C ALA A 68 -12.58 -10.06 -6.97
N ALA A 69 -13.36 -9.70 -8.00
CA ALA A 69 -12.90 -9.72 -9.39
C ALA A 69 -11.73 -8.75 -9.64
N MET A 70 -11.82 -7.52 -9.11
CA MET A 70 -10.74 -6.53 -9.23
C MET A 70 -9.49 -6.97 -8.48
N ASN A 71 -9.63 -7.51 -7.26
CA ASN A 71 -8.49 -8.05 -6.51
C ASN A 71 -7.84 -9.23 -7.22
N LEU A 72 -8.61 -10.10 -7.88
CA LEU A 72 -8.05 -11.22 -8.63
C LEU A 72 -7.17 -10.74 -9.79
N ILE A 73 -7.65 -9.78 -10.58
CA ILE A 73 -6.87 -9.17 -11.67
C ILE A 73 -5.63 -8.49 -11.08
N TRP A 74 -5.82 -7.69 -10.03
CA TRP A 74 -4.75 -6.93 -9.40
C TRP A 74 -3.63 -7.82 -8.85
N ILE A 75 -3.97 -8.89 -8.11
CA ILE A 75 -2.98 -9.81 -7.52
C ILE A 75 -2.02 -10.35 -8.57
N VAL A 76 -2.54 -10.76 -9.72
CA VAL A 76 -1.76 -11.41 -10.78
C VAL A 76 -0.82 -10.42 -11.46
N PHE A 77 -1.32 -9.21 -11.77
CA PHE A 77 -0.56 -8.24 -12.56
C PHE A 77 0.32 -7.30 -11.73
N ALA A 78 -0.04 -7.01 -10.48
CA ALA A 78 0.65 -6.00 -9.67
C ALA A 78 0.81 -6.39 -8.19
N GLY A 79 -0.27 -6.84 -7.55
CA GLY A 79 -0.37 -6.99 -6.10
C GLY A 79 0.69 -7.93 -5.51
N ILE A 80 0.95 -9.09 -6.12
CA ILE A 80 1.93 -10.05 -5.59
C ILE A 80 3.36 -9.51 -5.67
N TRP A 81 3.72 -8.87 -6.79
CA TRP A 81 5.04 -8.30 -7.02
C TRP A 81 5.36 -7.17 -6.03
N ILE A 82 4.38 -6.30 -5.81
CA ILE A 82 4.46 -5.22 -4.85
C ILE A 82 4.54 -5.77 -3.41
N SER A 83 3.71 -6.78 -3.10
CA SER A 83 3.68 -7.41 -1.78
C SER A 83 5.03 -8.05 -1.43
N ILE A 84 5.64 -8.79 -2.37
CA ILE A 84 6.97 -9.40 -2.19
C ILE A 84 8.02 -8.33 -1.89
N THR A 85 8.00 -7.21 -2.61
CA THR A 85 8.93 -6.10 -2.38
C THR A 85 8.79 -5.56 -0.95
N HIS A 86 7.56 -5.32 -0.49
CA HIS A 86 7.33 -4.89 0.88
C HIS A 86 7.75 -5.94 1.91
N VAL A 87 7.46 -7.23 1.69
CA VAL A 87 7.88 -8.31 2.59
C VAL A 87 9.41 -8.35 2.70
N PHE A 88 10.12 -8.26 1.57
CA PHE A 88 11.58 -8.25 1.55
C PHE A 88 12.16 -7.12 2.41
N PHE A 89 11.76 -5.87 2.15
CA PHE A 89 12.21 -4.73 2.96
C PHE A 89 11.77 -4.84 4.43
N GLY A 90 10.56 -5.34 4.67
CA GLY A 90 10.06 -5.60 6.02
C GLY A 90 10.97 -6.55 6.80
N VAL A 91 11.33 -7.68 6.21
CA VAL A 91 12.26 -8.65 6.81
C VAL A 91 13.63 -8.02 7.06
N CYS A 92 14.19 -7.31 6.08
CA CYS A 92 15.49 -6.64 6.24
C CYS A 92 15.48 -5.64 7.41
N LEU A 93 14.43 -4.83 7.54
CA LEU A 93 14.31 -3.85 8.62
C LEU A 93 14.16 -4.51 10.00
N TYR A 94 13.48 -5.65 10.07
CA TYR A 94 13.34 -6.41 11.32
C TYR A 94 14.66 -6.97 11.87
N LEU A 95 15.72 -7.05 11.07
CA LEU A 95 17.05 -7.45 11.53
C LEU A 95 17.68 -6.42 12.48
N THR A 96 17.12 -5.21 12.58
CA THR A 96 17.63 -4.13 13.42
C THR A 96 16.57 -3.68 14.41
N ILE A 97 16.96 -3.37 15.66
CA ILE A 97 16.03 -2.90 16.69
C ILE A 97 15.32 -1.60 16.26
N ILE A 98 16.05 -0.69 15.59
CA ILE A 98 15.52 0.59 15.10
C ILE A 98 14.57 0.38 13.92
N GLY A 99 14.77 -0.66 13.10
CA GLY A 99 13.99 -0.95 11.91
C GLY A 99 12.63 -1.61 12.18
N ILE A 100 12.45 -2.30 13.31
CA ILE A 100 11.20 -2.99 13.69
C ILE A 100 9.91 -2.15 13.45
N PRO A 101 9.80 -0.88 13.89
CA PRO A 101 8.60 -0.07 13.65
C PRO A 101 8.32 0.19 12.16
N PHE A 102 9.35 0.32 11.33
CA PHE A 102 9.23 0.53 9.89
C PHE A 102 8.92 -0.78 9.17
N GLY A 103 9.51 -1.89 9.60
CA GLY A 103 9.19 -3.23 9.11
C GLY A 103 7.70 -3.55 9.28
N HIS A 104 7.09 -3.19 10.41
CA HIS A 104 5.64 -3.32 10.59
C HIS A 104 4.82 -2.57 9.54
N GLN A 105 5.25 -1.37 9.13
CA GLN A 105 4.55 -0.62 8.08
C GLN A 105 4.68 -1.31 6.73
N HIS A 106 5.86 -1.85 6.40
CA HIS A 106 6.04 -2.67 5.19
C HIS A 106 5.12 -3.90 5.17
N PHE A 107 5.02 -4.67 6.25
CA PHE A 107 4.11 -5.82 6.29
C PHE A 107 2.63 -5.42 6.17
N LYS A 108 2.24 -4.29 6.78
CA LYS A 108 0.89 -3.75 6.62
C LYS A 108 0.61 -3.36 5.17
N MET A 109 1.56 -2.75 4.49
CA MET A 109 1.46 -2.43 3.06
C MET A 109 1.46 -3.69 2.19
N ALA A 110 2.26 -4.70 2.53
CA ALA A 110 2.27 -5.98 1.82
C ALA A 110 0.91 -6.67 1.86
N SER A 111 0.25 -6.67 3.02
CA SER A 111 -1.11 -7.19 3.18
C SER A 111 -2.13 -6.38 2.37
N LEU A 112 -2.06 -5.05 2.42
CA LEU A 112 -2.94 -4.18 1.63
C LEU A 112 -2.71 -4.33 0.12
N ALA A 113 -1.48 -4.50 -0.33
CA ALA A 113 -1.13 -4.67 -1.74
C ALA A 113 -1.70 -5.94 -2.36
N LEU A 114 -1.88 -7.01 -1.56
CA LEU A 114 -2.52 -8.24 -2.03
C LEU A 114 -4.02 -8.04 -2.29
N ASN A 115 -4.72 -7.32 -1.43
CA ASN A 115 -6.17 -7.14 -1.56
C ASN A 115 -6.56 -5.70 -1.22
N PRO A 116 -6.37 -4.76 -2.16
CA PRO A 116 -6.63 -3.36 -1.90
C PRO A 116 -8.09 -2.95 -2.09
N PHE A 117 -8.88 -3.67 -2.89
CA PHE A 117 -10.28 -3.30 -3.14
C PHE A 117 -11.18 -3.74 -1.99
N GLY A 118 -12.11 -2.87 -1.60
CA GLY A 118 -12.95 -3.07 -0.41
C GLY A 118 -12.21 -2.77 0.90
N LYS A 119 -11.10 -2.04 0.84
CA LYS A 119 -10.35 -1.54 1.99
C LYS A 119 -10.38 -0.03 2.03
N ASP A 120 -10.47 0.50 3.25
CA ASP A 120 -10.34 1.93 3.53
C ASP A 120 -9.23 2.19 4.54
N VAL A 121 -8.66 3.39 4.50
CA VAL A 121 -7.56 3.81 5.36
C VAL A 121 -8.07 4.92 6.28
N GLN A 122 -8.24 4.59 7.55
CA GLN A 122 -8.70 5.53 8.56
C GLN A 122 -7.53 6.02 9.42
N VAL A 123 -7.41 7.33 9.59
CA VAL A 123 -6.44 7.95 10.49
C VAL A 123 -7.00 7.90 11.91
N GLN A 124 -6.23 7.31 12.84
CA GLN A 124 -6.49 7.34 14.29
C GLN A 124 -5.70 8.45 14.98
#